data_AF-A0A3N5TJ37-F1
#
_entry.id   AF-A0A3N5TJ37-F1
#
_cell.length_a   1.000
_cell.length_b   1.000
_cell.length_c   1.000
_cell.angle_alpha   90.00
_cell.angle_beta   90.00
_cell.angle_gamma   90.00
#
_symmetry.space_group_name_H-M   'P 1'
#
loop_
_entity.id
_entity.type
_entity.pdbx_description
1 polymer ?
#
loop_
_entity_poly.entity_id
_entity_poly.type
_entity_poly.pdbx_seq_one_letter_code
_entity_poly.pdbx_strand_id
1 'polypeptide(L)' 'MTISITEVRTRPDLKKWVTFPLGLYQGDPNFIPKLTRDELDFFSPEKNPSFKIADTKLVLASRNGNVVGRVCGIIHTL' A
#
# COMPACT_ATOMS: atom_id res chain seq x y z
N MET A 1 13.94 9.48 -17.44
CA MET A 1 12.54 9.35 -16.98
C MET A 1 12.55 9.22 -15.46
N THR A 2 11.88 10.12 -14.75
CA THR A 2 11.98 10.25 -13.28
C THR A 2 10.82 9.52 -12.61
N ILE A 3 11.11 8.73 -11.57
CA ILE A 3 10.11 8.18 -10.66
C ILE A 3 9.96 9.13 -9.49
N SER A 4 8.73 9.51 -9.14
CA SER A 4 8.44 10.20 -7.89
C SER A 4 8.00 9.20 -6.83
N ILE A 5 8.53 9.37 -5.61
CA ILE A 5 8.16 8.58 -4.44
C ILE A 5 7.36 9.47 -3.50
N THR A 6 6.18 9.00 -3.10
CA THR A 6 5.30 9.72 -2.17
C THR A 6 4.89 8.80 -1.04
N GLU A 7 4.97 9.30 0.19
CA GLU A 7 4.46 8.61 1.37
C GLU A 7 2.94 8.61 1.39
N VAL A 8 2.35 7.48 1.79
CA VAL A 8 0.90 7.36 1.99
C VAL A 8 0.54 8.06 3.29
N ARG A 9 -0.15 9.20 3.19
CA ARG A 9 -0.53 10.01 4.35
C ARG A 9 -2.04 10.17 4.50
N THR A 10 -2.79 9.94 3.43
CA THR A 10 -4.24 10.15 3.41
C THR A 10 -4.98 8.85 3.09
N ARG A 11 -6.27 8.81 3.44
CA ARG A 11 -7.14 7.67 3.09
C ARG A 11 -7.24 7.42 1.57
N PRO A 12 -7.30 8.45 0.70
CA PRO A 12 -7.17 8.27 -0.75
C PRO A 12 -5.85 7.62 -1.18
N ASP A 13 -4.72 8.01 -0.57
CA ASP A 13 -3.43 7.40 -0.87
C ASP A 13 -3.41 5.93 -0.46
N LEU A 14 -3.95 5.63 0.72
CA LEU A 14 -4.03 4.26 1.22
C LEU A 14 -4.90 3.40 0.30
N LYS A 15 -6.01 3.95 -0.19
CA LYS A 15 -6.85 3.27 -1.19
C LYS A 15 -6.05 2.93 -2.44
N LYS A 16 -5.31 3.90 -3.02
CA LYS A 16 -4.43 3.63 -4.17
C LYS A 16 -3.39 2.55 -3.86
N TRP A 17 -2.82 2.58 -2.66
CA TRP A 17 -1.80 1.64 -2.20
C TRP A 17 -2.31 0.22 -2.05
N VAL A 18 -3.50 0.00 -1.48
CA VAL A 18 -4.08 -1.35 -1.34
C VAL A 18 -4.69 -1.89 -2.63
N THR A 19 -5.18 -1.02 -3.53
CA THR A 19 -5.77 -1.47 -4.81
C THR A 19 -4.75 -1.66 -5.93
N PHE A 20 -3.54 -1.11 -5.82
CA PHE A 20 -2.50 -1.24 -6.84
C PHE A 20 -2.25 -2.70 -7.31
N PRO A 21 -2.18 -3.72 -6.42
CA PRO A 21 -2.03 -5.11 -6.85
C PRO A 21 -3.14 -5.61 -7.78
N LEU A 22 -4.38 -5.11 -7.64
CA LEU A 22 -5.52 -5.55 -8.45
C LEU A 22 -5.31 -5.24 -9.94
N GLY A 23 -4.72 -4.08 -10.24
CA GLY A 23 -4.36 -3.71 -11.62
C GLY A 23 -3.05 -4.35 -12.06
N LEU A 24 -2.06 -4.44 -11.16
CA LEU A 24 -0.75 -5.02 -11.48
C LEU A 24 -0.85 -6.49 -11.92
N TYR A 25 -1.69 -7.28 -11.24
CA TYR A 25 -1.86 -8.71 -11.49
C TYR A 25 -3.16 -9.02 -12.26
N GLN A 26 -3.71 -8.04 -12.97
CA GLN A 26 -4.92 -8.25 -13.75
C GLN A 26 -4.69 -9.32 -14.83
N GLY A 27 -5.49 -10.38 -14.80
CA GLY A 27 -5.40 -11.50 -15.76
C GLY A 27 -4.36 -12.57 -15.41
N ASP A 28 -3.62 -12.44 -14.30
CA ASP A 28 -2.77 -13.50 -13.78
C ASP A 28 -3.64 -14.61 -13.16
N PRO A 29 -3.61 -15.85 -13.69
CA PRO A 29 -4.45 -16.94 -13.18
C PRO A 29 -4.09 -17.37 -11.76
N ASN A 30 -2.92 -17.00 -11.24
CA ASN A 30 -2.46 -17.34 -9.89
C ASN A 30 -2.70 -16.21 -8.87
N PHE A 31 -3.22 -15.06 -9.31
CA PHE A 31 -3.50 -13.95 -8.41
C PHE A 31 -4.88 -14.09 -7.77
N ILE A 32 -4.90 -14.23 -6.44
CA ILE A 32 -6.12 -14.25 -5.65
C ILE A 32 -6.33 -12.86 -5.05
N PRO A 33 -7.28 -12.04 -5.55
CA PRO A 33 -7.50 -10.71 -5.03
C PRO A 33 -8.05 -10.77 -3.61
N LYS A 34 -7.50 -9.93 -2.73
CA LYS A 34 -8.04 -9.69 -1.39
C LYS A 34 -9.22 -8.72 -1.45
N LEU A 35 -10.12 -8.80 -0.48
CA LEU A 35 -11.16 -7.80 -0.32
C LEU A 35 -10.51 -6.45 0.00
N THR A 36 -10.79 -5.43 -0.81
CA THR A 36 -10.23 -4.08 -0.63
C THR A 36 -10.52 -3.53 0.77
N ARG A 37 -11.68 -3.86 1.36
CA ARG A 37 -12.02 -3.42 2.72
C ARG A 37 -11.10 -4.02 3.77
N ASP A 38 -10.78 -5.30 3.67
CA ASP A 38 -9.91 -5.99 4.62
C ASP A 38 -8.49 -5.45 4.55
N GLU A 39 -7.98 -5.19 3.34
CA GLU A 39 -6.67 -4.57 3.16
C GLU A 39 -6.65 -3.13 3.71
N LEU A 40 -7.69 -2.33 3.47
CA LEU A 40 -7.81 -0.97 4.05
C LEU A 40 -7.79 -1.00 5.58
N ASP A 41 -8.44 -2.01 6.18
CA ASP A 41 -8.50 -2.14 7.62
C ASP A 41 -7.18 -2.68 8.20
N PHE A 42 -6.54 -3.63 7.51
CA PHE A 42 -5.22 -4.16 7.89
C PHE A 42 -4.13 -3.09 7.87
N PHE A 43 -4.11 -2.21 6.87
CA PHE A 43 -3.12 -1.13 6.74
C PHE A 43 -3.54 0.19 7.40
N SER A 44 -4.62 0.20 8.20
CA SER A 44 -5.05 1.36 8.96
C SER A 44 -4.39 1.36 10.35
N PRO A 45 -3.59 2.39 10.72
CA PRO A 45 -3.04 2.51 12.06
C PRO A 45 -4.10 2.63 13.17
N GLU A 46 -5.30 3.08 12.82
CA GLU A 46 -6.44 3.18 13.75
C GLU A 46 -7.01 1.80 14.10
N LYS A 47 -6.95 0.85 13.17
CA LYS A 47 -7.60 -0.47 13.29
C LYS A 47 -6.64 -1.61 13.57
N ASN A 48 -5.41 -1.54 13.11
CA ASN A 48 -4.41 -2.59 13.30
C ASN A 48 -3.43 -2.20 14.44
N PRO A 49 -3.50 -2.86 15.61
CA PRO A 49 -2.63 -2.57 16.75
C PRO A 49 -1.14 -2.77 16.46
N SER A 50 -0.78 -3.53 15.41
CA SER A 50 0.62 -3.75 15.03
C SER A 50 1.35 -2.44 14.69
N PHE A 51 0.61 -1.44 14.21
CA PHE A 51 1.16 -0.10 13.94
C PHE A 51 1.54 0.68 15.21
N LYS A 52 1.13 0.20 16.40
CA LYS A 52 1.55 0.78 17.69
C LYS A 52 2.89 0.24 18.17
N ILE A 53 3.34 -0.89 17.62
CA ILE A 53 4.55 -1.62 18.04
C ILE A 53 5.58 -1.77 16.91
N ALA A 54 5.35 -1.07 15.80
CA ALA A 54 6.27 -1.03 14.67
C ALA A 54 6.20 0.33 13.99
N ASP A 55 7.36 0.87 13.65
CA ASP A 55 7.43 2.04 12.78
C ASP A 55 7.24 1.59 11.33
N THR A 56 6.17 2.06 10.72
CA THR A 56 5.79 1.67 9.35
C THR A 56 5.85 2.85 8.40
N LYS A 57 6.38 2.62 7.20
CA LYS A 57 6.26 3.56 6.07
C LYS A 57 5.69 2.88 4.85
N LEU A 58 4.55 3.37 4.40
CA LEU A 58 3.93 2.98 3.15
C LEU A 58 4.26 4.04 2.10
N VAL A 59 4.83 3.63 0.96
CA VAL A 59 5.15 4.56 -0.13
C VAL A 59 4.60 4.05 -1.47
N LEU A 60 4.29 5.01 -2.34
CA LEU A 60 3.89 4.82 -3.73
C LEU A 60 4.97 5.35 -4.66
N ALA A 61 5.28 4.58 -5.70
CA ALA A 61 6.11 5.03 -6.82
C ALA A 61 5.21 5.44 -7.98
N SER A 62 5.42 6.63 -8.53
CA SER A 62 4.64 7.15 -9.66
C SER A 62 5.52 7.51 -10.85
N ARG A 63 5.03 7.23 -12.06
CA ARG A 63 5.63 7.63 -13.33
C ARG A 63 4.54 8.29 -14.18
N ASN A 64 4.77 9.54 -14.59
CA ASN A 64 3.81 10.31 -15.40
C ASN A 64 2.39 10.36 -14.77
N GLY A 65 2.32 10.54 -13.44
CA GLY A 65 1.06 10.58 -12.70
C GLY A 65 0.41 9.21 -12.43
N ASN A 66 0.94 8.13 -12.99
CA ASN A 66 0.42 6.77 -12.79
C ASN A 66 1.23 6.06 -11.71
N VAL A 67 0.55 5.37 -10.79
CA VAL A 67 1.21 4.50 -9.81
C VAL A 67 1.79 3.29 -10.54
N VAL A 68 3.08 3.06 -10.34
CA VAL A 68 3.83 1.95 -10.96
C VAL A 68 4.45 1.01 -9.93
N GLY A 69 4.30 1.31 -8.64
CA GLY A 69 4.84 0.46 -7.58
C GLY A 69 4.40 0.92 -6.19
N ARG A 70 4.59 0.03 -5.23
CA ARG A 70 4.39 0.29 -3.80
C ARG A 70 5.42 -0.50 -2.99
N VAL A 71 5.82 0.02 -1.84
CA VAL A 71 6.58 -0.74 -0.84
C VAL A 71 6.15 -0.34 0.57
N CYS A 72 6.24 -1.30 1.49
CA CYS A 72 6.05 -1.11 2.92
C CYS A 72 7.39 -1.36 3.61
N GLY A 73 7.90 -0.37 4.33
CA GLY A 73 8.98 -0.54 5.29
C GLY A 73 8.38 -0.74 6.68
N ILE A 74 8.92 -1.71 7.43
CA ILE A 74 8.50 -2.02 8.79
C ILE A 74 9.76 -2.16 9.64
N ILE A 75 9.84 -1.41 10.73
CA ILE A 75 10.86 -1.59 11.76
C ILE A 75 10.11 -2.01 13.02
N HIS A 76 10.34 -3.26 13.45
CA HIS A 76 9.77 -3.75 14.70
C HIS A 76 10.50 -3.08 15.87
N THR A 77 9.75 -2.47 16.80
CA THR A 77 10.33 -1.67 17.89
C THR A 77 10.29 -2.38 19.25
N LEU A 78 9.94 -3.66 19.26
CA LEU A 78 10.01 -4.59 20.40
C LEU A 78 11.11 -5.65 20.19
#